data_AF-A0A1H5WKS6-F1
#
_entry.id   AF-A0A1H5WKS6-F1
#
_cell.length_a   1.000
_cell.length_b   1.000
_cell.length_c   1.000
_cell.angle_alpha   90.00
_cell.angle_beta   90.00
_cell.angle_gamma   90.00
#
_symmetry.space_group_name_H-M   'P 1'
#
loop_
_entity.id
_entity.type
_entity.pdbx_description
1 polymer ?
#
loop_
_entity_poly.entity_id
_entity_poly.type
_entity_poly.pdbx_seq_one_letter_code
_entity_poly.pdbx_strand_id
1 'polypeptide(L)'
;MGLKFELKQSFRTPQFKLALIIEFIIVILHFIIRDVSLFINNRSIEAFNVYMLYPVSSYEAWIALDYRFYMYMILLLCPILAALPYSTSHYTQIRGCIGKNVLIRVGKKKYLKNKLIAVFINGGVTVCLPLLVDLLMCMAIFPSIKPEVSSFTLLVPHSSFSNIYYNYPLLYCIIELGFIFVFSGIWAILALACTKYVKYKYTIVIIGAIINFF
;
A
#
# COMPACT_ATOMS: atom_id res chain seq x y z
N MET A 1 0.78 11.14 -27.19
CA MET A 1 1.43 10.50 -26.03
C MET A 1 0.41 9.57 -25.37
N GLY A 2 0.69 8.28 -25.39
CA GLY A 2 -0.24 7.25 -24.90
C GLY A 2 -0.02 6.92 -23.42
N LEU A 3 -1.03 6.31 -22.80
CA LEU A 3 -1.00 5.87 -21.40
C LEU A 3 0.23 5.01 -21.06
N LYS A 4 0.61 4.10 -21.97
CA LYS A 4 1.77 3.21 -21.83
C LYS A 4 3.09 3.97 -21.63
N PHE A 5 3.23 5.15 -22.25
CA PHE A 5 4.44 5.96 -22.10
C PHE A 5 4.50 6.60 -20.71
N GLU A 6 3.41 7.20 -20.25
CA GLU A 6 3.34 7.86 -18.92
C GLU A 6 3.59 6.86 -17.80
N LEU A 7 3.00 5.66 -17.89
CA LEU A 7 3.26 4.57 -16.94
C LEU A 7 4.73 4.14 -16.92
N LYS A 8 5.32 3.88 -18.10
CA LYS A 8 6.74 3.48 -18.20
C LYS A 8 7.68 4.55 -17.64
N GLN A 9 7.35 5.82 -17.83
CA GLN A 9 8.12 6.92 -17.28
C GLN A 9 8.00 6.99 -15.75
N SER A 10 6.78 6.84 -15.21
CA SER A 10 6.52 6.90 -13.76
C SER A 10 7.29 5.82 -12.98
N PHE A 11 7.25 4.57 -13.46
CA PHE A 11 7.92 3.43 -12.82
C PHE A 11 9.45 3.48 -12.88
N ARG A 12 10.04 4.29 -13.76
CA ARG A 12 11.50 4.42 -13.88
C ARG A 12 12.09 5.55 -13.05
N THR A 13 11.26 6.34 -12.36
CA THR A 13 11.75 7.45 -11.55
C THR A 13 12.54 6.95 -10.33
N PRO A 14 13.62 7.63 -9.92
CA PRO A 14 14.36 7.24 -8.71
C PRO A 14 13.50 7.36 -7.44
N GLN A 15 12.48 8.22 -7.45
CA GLN A 15 11.56 8.38 -6.32
C GLN A 15 10.58 7.22 -6.18
N PHE A 16 10.17 6.60 -7.30
CA PHE A 16 9.43 5.34 -7.25
C PHE A 16 10.25 4.23 -6.59
N LYS A 17 11.53 4.12 -6.94
CA LYS A 17 12.43 3.17 -6.28
C LYS A 17 12.61 3.47 -4.80
N LEU A 18 12.78 4.74 -4.42
CA LEU A 18 12.90 5.13 -3.01
C LEU A 18 11.64 4.82 -2.20
N ALA A 19 10.45 5.12 -2.74
CA ALA A 19 9.19 4.81 -2.08
C ALA A 19 9.05 3.30 -1.82
N LEU A 20 9.31 2.48 -2.85
CA LEU A 20 9.31 1.02 -2.71
C LEU A 20 10.33 0.54 -1.67
N ILE A 21 11.57 1.06 -1.68
CA ILE A 21 12.59 0.65 -0.70
C ILE A 21 12.13 0.95 0.72
N ILE A 22 11.53 2.12 0.97
CA ILE A 22 11.02 2.49 2.30
C ILE A 22 9.91 1.53 2.74
N GLU A 23 8.95 1.23 1.86
CA GLU A 23 7.86 0.30 2.19
C GLU A 23 8.37 -1.13 2.40
N PHE A 24 9.31 -1.60 1.58
CA PHE A 24 9.93 -2.90 1.79
C PHE A 24 10.67 -2.99 3.11
N ILE A 25 11.36 -1.92 3.54
CA ILE A 25 12.00 -1.89 4.86
C ILE A 25 10.96 -2.01 5.96
N ILE A 26 9.82 -1.30 5.85
CA ILE A 26 8.74 -1.38 6.85
C ILE A 26 8.16 -2.79 6.91
N VAL A 27 7.86 -3.40 5.76
CA VAL A 27 7.36 -4.78 5.65
C VAL A 27 8.35 -5.77 6.25
N ILE A 28 9.63 -5.68 5.91
CA ILE A 28 10.67 -6.57 6.45
C ILE A 28 10.83 -6.38 7.96
N LEU A 29 10.76 -5.15 8.47
CA LEU A 29 10.84 -4.89 9.91
C LEU A 29 9.64 -5.46 10.66
N HIS A 30 8.43 -5.28 10.13
CA HIS A 30 7.22 -5.88 10.69
C HIS A 30 7.34 -7.40 10.73
N PHE A 31 7.74 -8.02 9.62
CA PHE A 31 7.94 -9.46 9.53
C PHE A 31 8.98 -10.00 10.52
N ILE A 32 10.15 -9.36 10.63
CA ILE A 32 11.21 -9.81 11.57
C ILE A 32 10.79 -9.61 13.03
N ILE A 33 10.22 -8.45 13.37
CA ILE A 33 9.94 -8.10 14.76
C ILE A 33 8.71 -8.83 15.27
N ARG A 34 7.66 -8.91 14.44
CA ARG A 34 6.38 -9.50 14.84
C ARG A 34 6.28 -10.96 14.44
N ASP A 35 6.39 -11.27 13.15
CA ASP A 35 6.05 -12.60 12.64
C ASP A 35 7.06 -13.67 13.05
N VAL A 36 8.36 -13.35 12.98
CA VAL A 36 9.41 -14.28 13.46
C VAL A 36 9.35 -14.43 14.98
N SER A 37 9.11 -13.35 15.73
CA SER A 37 8.96 -13.41 17.20
C SER A 37 7.74 -14.26 17.60
N LEU A 38 6.60 -14.08 16.92
CA LEU A 38 5.40 -14.91 17.12
C LEU A 38 5.66 -16.38 16.78
N PHE A 39 6.38 -16.65 15.70
CA PHE A 39 6.72 -18.02 15.32
C PHE A 39 7.63 -18.72 16.35
N ILE A 40 8.64 -18.02 16.88
CA ILE A 40 9.53 -18.55 17.92
C ILE A 40 8.78 -18.77 19.24
N ASN A 41 7.94 -17.81 19.65
CA ASN A 41 7.18 -17.91 20.90
C ASN A 41 6.07 -18.97 20.84
N ASN A 42 5.41 -19.17 19.70
CA ASN A 42 4.43 -20.23 19.56
C ASN A 42 5.06 -21.63 19.70
N ARG A 43 6.27 -21.83 19.15
CA ARG A 43 7.02 -23.09 19.33
C ARG A 43 7.42 -23.35 20.79
N SER A 44 7.73 -22.32 21.56
CA SER A 44 8.08 -22.49 22.98
C SER A 44 6.85 -22.80 23.85
N ILE A 45 5.67 -22.32 23.46
CA ILE A 45 4.39 -22.61 24.13
C ILE A 45 3.87 -24.02 23.77
N GLU A 46 4.03 -24.47 22.51
CA GLU A 46 3.75 -25.85 22.09
C GLU A 46 4.60 -26.87 22.87
N ALA A 47 5.85 -26.52 23.19
CA ALA A 47 6.72 -27.35 24.04
C ALA A 47 6.27 -27.43 25.51
N PHE A 48 5.38 -26.52 25.97
CA PHE A 48 4.92 -26.43 27.36
C PHE A 48 3.48 -26.98 27.58
N ASN A 49 2.90 -27.70 26.61
CA ASN A 49 1.66 -28.48 26.78
C ASN A 49 0.40 -27.63 27.08
N VAL A 50 0.16 -26.55 26.34
CA VAL A 50 -1.15 -25.86 26.35
C VAL A 50 -1.88 -26.12 25.03
N TYR A 51 -2.60 -27.25 24.97
CA TYR A 51 -3.45 -27.68 23.84
C TYR A 51 -4.69 -26.78 23.60
N MET A 52 -4.68 -25.52 24.01
CA MET A 52 -5.85 -24.61 23.91
C MET A 52 -5.60 -23.35 23.07
N LEU A 53 -4.45 -23.22 22.41
CA LEU A 53 -4.18 -22.08 21.54
C LEU A 53 -4.31 -22.50 20.07
N TYR A 54 -5.30 -21.92 19.38
CA TYR A 54 -5.44 -22.05 17.94
C TYR A 54 -4.17 -21.51 17.25
N PRO A 55 -3.56 -22.25 16.31
CA PRO A 55 -2.36 -21.80 15.64
C PRO A 55 -2.65 -20.52 14.85
N VAL A 56 -1.74 -19.53 14.96
CA VAL A 56 -1.87 -18.26 14.23
C VAL A 56 -1.87 -18.54 12.73
N SER A 57 -2.94 -18.12 12.05
CA SER A 57 -3.06 -18.30 10.60
C SER A 57 -2.19 -17.31 9.84
N SER A 58 -1.77 -17.69 8.62
CA SER A 58 -1.04 -16.78 7.73
C SER A 58 -1.79 -15.49 7.42
N TYR A 59 -3.13 -15.52 7.48
CA TYR A 59 -3.97 -14.36 7.24
C TYR A 59 -4.03 -13.41 8.44
N GLU A 60 -3.97 -13.94 9.67
CA GLU A 60 -3.86 -13.12 10.88
C GLU A 60 -2.49 -12.47 11.01
N ALA A 61 -1.43 -13.14 10.57
CA ALA A 61 -0.06 -12.63 10.55
C ALA A 61 0.17 -11.54 9.49
N TRP A 62 -0.73 -11.35 8.53
CA TRP A 62 -0.55 -10.35 7.49
C TRP A 62 -0.65 -8.92 8.02
N ILE A 63 0.25 -8.03 7.58
CA ILE A 63 0.35 -6.65 8.06
C ILE A 63 -0.94 -5.84 7.92
N ALA A 64 -1.76 -6.11 6.90
CA ALA A 64 -3.00 -5.37 6.65
C ALA A 64 -4.17 -5.81 7.54
N LEU A 65 -4.05 -6.97 8.18
CA LEU A 65 -5.00 -7.47 9.17
C LEU A 65 -4.48 -7.28 10.60
N ASP A 66 -3.25 -6.77 10.74
CA ASP A 66 -2.63 -6.45 12.00
C ASP A 66 -2.96 -5.01 12.42
N TYR A 67 -4.15 -4.80 12.99
CA TYR A 67 -4.67 -3.50 13.46
C TYR A 67 -3.88 -2.86 14.64
N ARG A 68 -2.60 -3.20 14.78
CA ARG A 68 -1.64 -2.63 15.71
C ARG A 68 -0.84 -1.51 15.02
N PHE A 69 0.23 -1.08 15.66
CA PHE A 69 1.06 0.06 15.28
C PHE A 69 1.48 0.10 13.79
N TYR A 70 1.80 -1.04 13.18
CA TYR A 70 2.38 -1.10 11.84
C TYR A 70 1.39 -0.80 10.70
N MET A 71 0.15 -1.31 10.79
CA MET A 71 -0.90 -0.98 9.82
C MET A 71 -1.25 0.51 9.87
N TYR A 72 -1.35 1.09 11.07
CA TYR A 72 -1.57 2.53 11.24
C TYR A 72 -0.43 3.36 10.64
N MET A 73 0.84 2.95 10.83
CA MET A 73 1.97 3.64 10.19
C MET A 73 1.90 3.59 8.67
N ILE A 74 1.55 2.45 8.08
CA ILE A 74 1.43 2.31 6.62
C ILE A 74 0.28 3.15 6.09
N LEU A 75 -0.88 3.12 6.74
CA LEU A 75 -2.02 3.97 6.38
C LEU A 75 -1.68 5.46 6.48
N LEU A 76 -0.91 5.86 7.49
CA LEU A 76 -0.47 7.24 7.69
C LEU A 76 0.56 7.69 6.64
N LEU A 77 1.50 6.80 6.29
CA LEU A 77 2.54 7.05 5.29
C LEU A 77 2.05 6.87 3.85
N CYS A 78 0.92 6.19 3.64
CA CYS A 78 0.35 5.87 2.32
C CYS A 78 0.22 7.10 1.39
N PRO A 79 -0.31 8.27 1.81
CA PRO A 79 -0.40 9.44 0.94
C PRO A 79 0.95 10.01 0.54
N ILE A 80 1.94 9.95 1.43
CA ILE A 80 3.32 10.42 1.21
C ILE A 80 3.97 9.53 0.14
N LEU A 81 3.88 8.22 0.35
CA LEU A 81 4.50 7.20 -0.49
C LEU A 81 3.85 7.13 -1.88
N ALA A 82 2.52 7.25 -1.96
CA ALA A 82 1.79 7.30 -3.23
C ALA A 82 2.10 8.58 -4.04
N ALA A 83 2.34 9.73 -3.37
CA ALA A 83 2.61 11.01 -4.03
C ALA A 83 4.08 11.16 -4.50
N LEU A 84 5.03 10.52 -3.81
CA LEU A 84 6.46 10.59 -4.08
C LEU A 84 6.87 10.30 -5.54
N PRO A 85 6.52 9.14 -6.15
CA PRO A 85 6.95 8.78 -7.50
C PRO A 85 6.42 9.74 -8.56
N TYR A 86 5.25 10.32 -8.33
CA TYR A 86 4.58 11.15 -9.32
C TYR A 86 5.03 12.63 -9.28
N SER A 87 5.39 13.16 -8.11
CA SER A 87 5.86 14.54 -7.94
C SER A 87 6.97 14.95 -8.93
N THR A 88 7.80 13.98 -9.37
CA THR A 88 9.02 14.24 -10.13
C THR A 88 8.81 14.15 -11.64
N SER A 89 8.01 13.18 -12.09
CA SER A 89 7.58 13.08 -13.49
C SER A 89 6.79 14.32 -13.90
N HIS A 90 5.93 14.84 -13.01
CA HIS A 90 5.17 16.06 -13.26
C HIS A 90 6.07 17.30 -13.30
N TYR A 91 7.01 17.42 -12.36
CA TYR A 91 7.90 18.58 -12.25
C TYR A 91 8.85 18.71 -13.45
N THR A 92 9.41 17.58 -13.90
CA THR A 92 10.29 17.54 -15.08
C THR A 92 9.53 17.89 -16.37
N GLN A 93 8.25 17.49 -16.48
CA GLN A 93 7.41 17.82 -17.63
C GLN A 93 6.92 19.28 -17.63
N ILE A 94 6.67 19.91 -16.48
CA ILE A 94 6.27 21.33 -16.40
C ILE A 94 7.44 22.26 -16.77
N ARG A 95 8.64 21.96 -16.27
CA ARG A 95 9.83 22.79 -16.52
C ARG A 95 10.51 22.48 -17.85
N GLY A 96 10.29 21.30 -18.42
CA GLY A 96 10.83 20.90 -19.71
C GLY A 96 9.97 21.33 -20.92
N CYS A 97 10.62 21.57 -22.06
CA CYS A 97 9.94 21.85 -23.33
C CYS A 97 9.09 20.67 -23.83
N ILE A 98 9.38 19.45 -23.35
CA ILE A 98 8.70 18.21 -23.73
C ILE A 98 7.20 18.26 -23.38
N GLY A 99 6.84 18.76 -22.19
CA GLY A 99 5.43 18.83 -21.76
C GLY A 99 4.61 19.79 -22.61
N LYS A 100 5.17 20.95 -22.97
CA LYS A 100 4.51 21.95 -23.83
C LYS A 100 4.27 21.41 -25.23
N ASN A 101 5.26 20.74 -25.83
CA ASN A 101 5.16 20.20 -27.18
C ASN A 101 4.14 19.04 -27.29
N VAL A 102 4.03 18.23 -26.23
CA VAL A 102 3.01 17.17 -26.13
C VAL A 102 1.60 17.75 -26.01
N LEU A 103 1.44 18.81 -25.21
CA LEU A 103 0.14 19.45 -24.99
C LEU A 103 -0.45 20.01 -26.29
N ILE A 104 0.40 20.58 -27.14
CA ILE A 104 0.04 21.15 -28.45
C ILE A 104 -0.39 20.04 -29.44
N ARG A 105 0.29 18.88 -29.43
CA ARG A 105 0.03 17.80 -30.41
C ARG A 105 -1.12 16.84 -30.04
N VAL A 106 -1.38 16.62 -28.75
CA VAL A 106 -2.33 15.58 -28.27
C VAL A 106 -3.66 16.18 -27.80
N GLY A 107 -3.68 17.47 -27.48
CA GLY A 107 -4.82 18.15 -26.88
C GLY A 107 -4.87 18.00 -25.35
N LYS A 108 -5.19 19.10 -24.68
CA LYS A 108 -5.18 19.23 -23.20
C LYS A 108 -6.05 18.21 -22.47
N LYS A 109 -7.27 17.93 -22.96
CA LYS A 109 -8.23 17.01 -22.33
C LYS A 109 -7.72 15.55 -22.33
N LYS A 110 -7.22 15.07 -23.47
CA LYS A 110 -6.73 13.69 -23.62
C LYS A 110 -5.45 13.46 -22.82
N TYR A 111 -4.58 14.46 -22.76
CA TYR A 111 -3.38 14.44 -21.92
C TYR A 111 -3.72 14.33 -20.43
N LEU A 112 -4.61 15.18 -19.92
CA LEU A 112 -5.03 15.16 -18.51
C LEU A 112 -5.68 13.82 -18.11
N LYS A 113 -6.55 13.24 -18.96
CA LYS A 113 -7.18 11.94 -18.68
C LYS A 113 -6.15 10.82 -18.55
N ASN A 114 -5.24 10.71 -19.52
CA ASN A 114 -4.19 9.69 -19.50
C ASN A 114 -3.26 9.87 -18.29
N LYS A 115 -3.00 11.13 -17.92
CA LYS A 115 -2.16 11.46 -16.77
C LYS A 115 -2.80 11.04 -15.45
N LEU A 116 -4.08 11.36 -15.25
CA LEU A 116 -4.84 10.95 -14.06
C LEU A 116 -4.85 9.41 -13.89
N ILE A 117 -5.09 8.67 -14.96
CA ILE A 117 -5.07 7.21 -14.93
C ILE A 117 -3.68 6.67 -14.57
N ALA A 118 -2.62 7.26 -15.14
CA ALA A 118 -1.25 6.86 -14.83
C ALA A 118 -0.88 7.12 -13.36
N VAL A 119 -1.32 8.26 -12.79
CA VAL A 119 -1.11 8.61 -11.36
C VAL A 119 -1.80 7.61 -10.45
N PHE A 120 -3.06 7.30 -10.75
CA PHE A 120 -3.87 6.38 -9.96
C PHE A 120 -3.24 4.99 -9.89
N ILE A 121 -2.89 4.43 -11.05
CA ILE A 121 -2.25 3.11 -11.14
C ILE A 121 -0.90 3.13 -10.43
N ASN A 122 -0.10 4.16 -10.61
CA ASN A 122 1.22 4.22 -10.02
C ASN A 122 1.16 4.36 -8.49
N GLY A 123 0.24 5.17 -7.95
CA GLY A 123 0.02 5.30 -6.50
C GLY A 123 -0.44 3.98 -5.89
N GLY A 124 -1.43 3.34 -6.51
CA GLY A 124 -1.93 2.02 -6.09
C GLY A 124 -0.86 0.94 -6.10
N VAL A 125 -0.09 0.84 -7.19
CA VAL A 125 0.97 -0.18 -7.32
C VAL A 125 2.12 0.06 -6.33
N THR A 126 2.45 1.33 -6.02
CA THR A 126 3.52 1.63 -5.06
C THR A 126 3.19 1.00 -3.72
N VAL A 127 2.02 1.29 -3.16
CA VAL A 127 1.61 0.81 -1.83
C VAL A 127 1.26 -0.69 -1.83
N CYS A 128 0.53 -1.19 -2.83
CA CYS A 128 0.07 -2.58 -2.81
C CYS A 128 1.18 -3.62 -3.00
N LEU A 129 2.25 -3.28 -3.71
CA LEU A 129 3.28 -4.26 -4.08
C LEU A 129 4.06 -4.79 -2.85
N PRO A 130 4.52 -3.95 -1.91
CA PRO A 130 5.13 -4.41 -0.66
C PRO A 130 4.17 -5.21 0.23
N LEU A 131 2.90 -4.80 0.33
CA LEU A 131 1.90 -5.54 1.11
C LEU A 131 1.60 -6.93 0.54
N LEU A 132 1.68 -7.09 -0.78
CA LEU A 132 1.54 -8.39 -1.43
C LEU A 132 2.74 -9.28 -1.10
N VAL A 133 3.95 -8.72 -1.08
CA VAL A 133 5.15 -9.46 -0.68
C VAL A 133 5.07 -9.90 0.78
N ASP A 134 4.56 -9.05 1.67
CA ASP A 134 4.30 -9.40 3.08
C ASP A 134 3.36 -10.61 3.22
N LEU A 135 2.24 -10.61 2.48
CA LEU A 135 1.28 -11.71 2.45
C LEU A 135 1.96 -13.03 2.06
N LEU A 136 2.80 -12.99 1.01
CA LEU A 136 3.53 -14.18 0.54
C LEU A 136 4.55 -14.67 1.57
N MET A 137 5.22 -13.76 2.27
CA MET A 137 6.14 -14.11 3.37
C MET A 137 5.39 -14.75 4.53
N CYS A 138 4.22 -14.21 4.92
CA CYS A 138 3.37 -14.77 5.96
C CYS A 138 2.85 -16.17 5.60
N MET A 139 2.43 -16.40 4.35
CA MET A 139 2.01 -17.71 3.85
C MET A 139 3.14 -18.75 3.81
N ALA A 140 4.40 -18.31 3.73
CA ALA A 140 5.54 -19.22 3.72
C ALA A 140 5.91 -19.74 5.13
N ILE A 141 5.61 -18.98 6.19
CA ILE A 141 5.95 -19.33 7.58
C ILE A 141 4.77 -19.94 8.33
N PHE A 142 3.58 -19.34 8.19
CA PHE A 142 2.39 -19.73 8.94
C PHE A 142 1.49 -20.64 8.12
N PRO A 143 0.74 -21.55 8.77
CA PRO A 143 -0.19 -22.40 8.07
C PRO A 143 -1.40 -21.60 7.57
N SER A 144 -1.82 -21.84 6.34
CA SER A 144 -3.00 -21.19 5.73
C SER A 144 -4.31 -21.85 6.18
N ILE A 145 -4.55 -21.84 7.48
CA ILE A 145 -5.77 -22.36 8.11
C ILE A 145 -6.80 -21.24 8.14
N LYS A 146 -8.09 -21.59 8.09
CA LYS A 146 -9.17 -20.62 8.29
C LYS A 146 -9.03 -20.03 9.71
N PRO A 147 -9.13 -18.70 9.88
CA PRO A 147 -9.17 -18.11 11.21
C PRO A 147 -10.44 -18.60 11.94
N GLU A 148 -10.37 -18.79 13.26
CA GLU A 148 -11.50 -19.23 14.08
C GLU A 148 -11.97 -18.09 14.98
N VAL A 149 -13.27 -17.97 15.25
CA VAL A 149 -13.82 -16.86 16.06
C VAL A 149 -13.36 -16.96 17.53
N SER A 150 -13.04 -18.17 17.98
CA SER A 150 -12.58 -18.52 19.33
C SER A 150 -11.13 -18.16 19.61
N SER A 151 -10.33 -17.79 18.60
CA SER A 151 -8.91 -17.50 18.80
C SER A 151 -8.67 -16.19 19.56
N PHE A 152 -9.68 -15.31 19.72
CA PHE A 152 -9.59 -14.00 20.39
C PHE A 152 -8.41 -13.11 19.94
N THR A 153 -7.70 -13.46 18.85
CA THR A 153 -6.46 -12.82 18.42
C THR A 153 -6.70 -11.49 17.71
N LEU A 154 -7.91 -11.26 17.18
CA LEU A 154 -8.25 -10.03 16.45
C LEU A 154 -9.70 -9.56 16.71
N LEU A 155 -9.88 -8.24 16.77
CA LEU A 155 -11.17 -7.52 16.79
C LEU A 155 -11.94 -7.57 15.45
N VAL A 156 -11.88 -8.69 14.72
CA VAL A 156 -12.69 -8.91 13.50
C VAL A 156 -14.19 -9.18 13.74
N PRO A 157 -14.71 -9.58 14.93
CA PRO A 157 -16.09 -10.07 15.01
C PRO A 157 -17.19 -9.01 14.75
N HIS A 158 -16.84 -7.73 14.53
CA HIS A 158 -17.79 -6.65 14.23
C HIS A 158 -17.58 -5.91 12.90
N SER A 159 -16.68 -6.34 12.02
CA SER A 159 -16.53 -5.71 10.69
C SER A 159 -17.59 -6.20 9.69
N SER A 160 -18.00 -5.34 8.75
CA SER A 160 -19.02 -5.66 7.72
C SER A 160 -18.69 -6.87 6.83
N PHE A 161 -17.43 -7.32 6.83
CA PHE A 161 -16.93 -8.43 6.01
C PHE A 161 -16.44 -9.63 6.83
N SER A 162 -16.73 -9.69 8.13
CA SER A 162 -16.35 -10.79 9.02
C SER A 162 -16.77 -12.16 8.50
N ASN A 163 -17.98 -12.29 7.93
CA ASN A 163 -18.47 -13.54 7.36
C ASN A 163 -17.61 -14.03 6.17
N ILE A 164 -17.04 -13.12 5.38
CA ILE A 164 -16.16 -13.47 4.26
C ILE A 164 -14.79 -13.90 4.80
N TYR A 165 -14.29 -13.23 5.83
CA TYR A 165 -13.00 -13.55 6.45
C TYR A 165 -12.95 -14.99 7.00
N TYR A 166 -13.96 -15.40 7.75
CA TYR A 166 -13.99 -16.74 8.37
C TYR A 166 -14.26 -17.86 7.35
N ASN A 167 -14.99 -17.59 6.26
CA ASN A 167 -15.30 -18.61 5.25
C ASN A 167 -14.25 -18.71 4.13
N TYR A 168 -13.77 -17.55 3.66
CA TYR A 168 -12.89 -17.39 2.50
C TYR A 168 -11.78 -16.34 2.78
N PRO A 169 -10.81 -16.64 3.65
CA PRO A 169 -9.84 -15.64 4.13
C PRO A 169 -8.95 -15.06 3.02
N LEU A 170 -8.60 -15.86 2.00
CA LEU A 170 -7.83 -15.37 0.86
C LEU A 170 -8.63 -14.36 0.00
N LEU A 171 -9.94 -14.57 -0.15
CA LEU A 171 -10.82 -13.63 -0.85
C LEU A 171 -10.88 -12.30 -0.08
N TYR A 172 -10.95 -12.36 1.24
CA TYR A 172 -10.91 -11.18 2.10
C TYR A 172 -9.61 -10.38 1.90
N CYS A 173 -8.43 -11.03 1.88
CA CYS A 173 -7.16 -10.35 1.64
C CYS A 173 -7.10 -9.63 0.29
N ILE A 174 -7.68 -10.24 -0.76
CA ILE A 174 -7.76 -9.60 -2.09
C ILE A 174 -8.67 -8.37 -2.06
N ILE A 175 -9.80 -8.44 -1.35
CA ILE A 175 -10.72 -7.32 -1.18
C ILE A 175 -10.04 -6.16 -0.45
N GLU A 176 -9.32 -6.45 0.64
CA GLU A 176 -8.55 -5.44 1.39
C GLU A 176 -7.45 -4.81 0.54
N LEU A 177 -6.68 -5.60 -0.21
CA LEU A 177 -5.69 -5.08 -1.17
C LEU A 177 -6.36 -4.16 -2.20
N GLY A 178 -7.56 -4.52 -2.67
CA GLY A 178 -8.36 -3.70 -3.58
C GLY A 178 -8.75 -2.36 -2.95
N PHE A 179 -9.19 -2.34 -1.69
CA PHE A 179 -9.49 -1.11 -0.97
C PHE A 179 -8.25 -0.22 -0.80
N ILE A 180 -7.12 -0.81 -0.38
CA ILE A 180 -5.86 -0.07 -0.23
C ILE A 180 -5.38 0.49 -1.57
N PHE A 181 -5.54 -0.25 -2.67
CA PHE A 181 -5.21 0.21 -4.02
C PHE A 181 -6.03 1.43 -4.44
N VAL A 182 -7.35 1.37 -4.22
CA VAL A 182 -8.25 2.48 -4.56
C VAL A 182 -7.96 3.70 -3.69
N PHE A 183 -7.78 3.49 -2.38
CA PHE A 183 -7.50 4.55 -1.42
C PHE A 183 -6.19 5.28 -1.76
N SER A 184 -5.09 4.56 -1.89
CA SER A 184 -3.79 5.12 -2.26
C SER A 184 -3.82 5.81 -3.64
N GLY A 185 -4.56 5.24 -4.60
CA GLY A 185 -4.76 5.85 -5.92
C GLY A 185 -5.50 7.20 -5.85
N ILE A 186 -6.55 7.31 -5.04
CA ILE A 186 -7.29 8.58 -4.82
C ILE A 186 -6.38 9.63 -4.18
N TRP A 187 -5.58 9.24 -3.17
CA TRP A 187 -4.60 10.13 -2.54
C TRP A 187 -3.57 10.66 -3.52
N ALA A 188 -3.09 9.81 -4.42
CA ALA A 188 -2.15 10.23 -5.47
C ALA A 188 -2.79 11.27 -6.43
N ILE A 189 -4.08 11.11 -6.75
CA ILE A 189 -4.83 12.09 -7.57
C ILE A 189 -5.03 13.41 -6.81
N LEU A 190 -5.36 13.37 -5.51
CA LEU A 190 -5.50 14.57 -4.69
C LEU A 190 -4.17 15.33 -4.60
N ALA A 191 -3.06 14.62 -4.38
CA ALA A 191 -1.73 15.19 -4.41
C ALA A 191 -1.44 15.87 -5.77
N LEU A 192 -1.84 15.23 -6.90
CA LEU A 192 -1.79 15.84 -8.23
C LEU A 192 -2.61 17.14 -8.31
N ALA A 193 -3.86 17.15 -7.83
CA ALA A 193 -4.70 18.35 -7.86
C ALA A 193 -4.04 19.53 -7.12
N CYS A 194 -3.45 19.26 -5.95
CA CYS A 194 -2.73 20.25 -5.14
C CYS A 194 -1.47 20.78 -5.84
N THR A 195 -0.80 19.99 -6.69
CA THR A 195 0.41 20.47 -7.40
C THR A 195 0.18 21.70 -8.28
N LYS A 196 -1.06 21.97 -8.72
CA LYS A 196 -1.39 23.17 -9.50
C LYS A 196 -1.20 24.46 -8.71
N TYR A 197 -1.36 24.41 -7.39
CA TYR A 197 -1.34 25.57 -6.51
C TYR A 197 0.01 25.78 -5.83
N VAL A 198 0.91 24.79 -5.93
CA VAL A 198 2.12 24.71 -5.13
C VAL A 198 3.36 24.77 -6.03
N LYS A 199 4.23 25.75 -5.80
CA LYS A 199 5.48 25.93 -6.57
C LYS A 199 6.58 24.92 -6.22
N TYR A 200 6.53 24.30 -5.04
CA TYR A 200 7.61 23.47 -4.50
C TYR A 200 7.29 21.97 -4.54
N LYS A 201 8.28 21.19 -4.97
CA LYS A 201 8.19 19.75 -5.22
C LYS A 201 7.86 18.91 -3.97
N TYR A 202 8.34 19.32 -2.78
CA TYR A 202 8.19 18.56 -1.53
C TYR A 202 6.93 18.92 -0.74
N THR A 203 6.37 20.11 -0.95
CA THR A 203 5.13 20.55 -0.29
C THR A 203 3.93 19.65 -0.65
N ILE A 204 3.98 19.01 -1.82
CA ILE A 204 2.98 18.04 -2.30
C ILE A 204 2.91 16.79 -1.41
N VAL A 205 4.08 16.33 -0.95
CA VAL A 205 4.22 15.15 -0.09
C VAL A 205 3.69 15.47 1.32
N ILE A 206 4.00 16.67 1.82
CA ILE A 206 3.61 17.12 3.15
C ILE A 206 2.10 17.34 3.25
N ILE A 207 1.45 17.86 2.19
CA ILE A 207 -0.01 18.06 2.18
C ILE A 207 -0.76 16.73 2.28
N GLY A 208 -0.31 15.68 1.59
CA GLY A 208 -0.91 14.35 1.71
C GLY A 208 -0.84 13.80 3.14
N ALA A 209 0.27 14.08 3.85
CA ALA A 209 0.40 13.74 5.26
C ALA A 209 -0.59 14.53 6.13
N ILE A 210 -0.65 15.85 5.94
CA ILE A 210 -1.50 16.74 6.75
C ILE A 210 -2.97 16.36 6.64
N ILE A 211 -3.48 16.09 5.43
CA ILE A 211 -4.90 15.75 5.24
C ILE A 211 -5.23 14.39 5.89
N ASN A 212 -4.29 13.45 5.97
CA ASN A 212 -4.51 12.16 6.61
C ASN A 212 -4.51 12.24 8.16
N PHE A 213 -4.02 13.33 8.72
CA PHE A 213 -4.02 13.58 10.16
C PHE A 213 -5.32 14.23 10.67
N PHE A 214 -6.18 14.74 9.79
CA PHE A 214 -7.48 15.37 10.12
C PHE A 214 -8.64 14.43 9.82
#